data_AF-A0A0L6U6Y3-F1
#
_entry.id   AF-A0A0L6U6Y3-F1
#
_cell.length_a   1.000
_cell.length_b   1.000
_cell.length_c   1.000
_cell.angle_alpha   90.00
_cell.angle_beta   90.00
_cell.angle_gamma   90.00
#
_symmetry.space_group_name_H-M   'P 1'
#
loop_
_entity.id
_entity.type
_entity.pdbx_description
1 polymer ?
#
loop_
_entity_poly.entity_id
_entity_poly.type
_entity_poly.pdbx_seq_one_letter_code
_entity_poly.pdbx_strand_id
1 'polypeptide(L)' 'LAKPQPFDGTRGAAAEVFVAQVALHALNYPERFPTDASKVAFVTLFMRDYAATWCEDVP' A
#
# COMPACT_ATOMS: atom_id res chain seq x y z
N LEU A 1 -3.79 15.86 -4.61
CA LEU A 1 -2.88 15.01 -3.81
C LEU A 1 -2.37 13.89 -4.69
N ALA A 2 -1.07 13.61 -4.73
CA ALA A 2 -0.52 12.55 -5.59
C ALA A 2 -1.08 11.18 -5.17
N LYS A 3 -1.62 10.43 -6.13
CA LYS A 3 -2.00 9.03 -5.94
C LYS A 3 -0.72 8.23 -5.62
N PRO A 4 -0.74 7.28 -4.66
CA PRO A 4 0.42 6.41 -4.44
C PRO A 4 0.83 5.73 -5.75
N GLN A 5 2.13 5.64 -6.01
CA GLN A 5 2.63 4.89 -7.15
C GLN A 5 2.67 3.40 -6.81
N PRO A 6 2.53 2.50 -7.81
CA PRO A 6 2.82 1.09 -7.62
C PRO A 6 4.23 0.90 -7.06
N PHE A 7 4.37 0.01 -6.08
CA PHE A 7 5.61 -0.32 -5.39
C PHE A 7 6.02 -1.76 -5.73
N ASP A 8 7.27 -1.94 -6.12
CA ASP A 8 7.84 -3.21 -6.58
C ASP A 8 8.58 -3.98 -5.48
N GLY A 9 8.51 -3.50 -4.23
CA GLY A 9 9.20 -4.11 -3.10
C GLY A 9 10.64 -3.63 -2.91
N THR A 10 11.12 -2.66 -3.69
CA THR A 10 12.47 -2.08 -3.53
C THR A 10 12.67 -1.53 -2.12
N ARG A 11 13.62 -2.10 -1.38
CA ARG A 11 13.95 -1.69 -0.01
C ARG A 11 14.67 -0.34 0.04
N GLY A 12 14.71 0.28 1.23
CA GLY A 12 15.40 1.54 1.47
C GLY A 12 14.52 2.76 1.15
N ALA A 13 15.11 3.82 0.61
CA ALA A 13 14.42 5.10 0.39
C ALA A 13 13.12 4.97 -0.43
N ALA A 14 13.05 4.04 -1.39
CA ALA A 14 11.84 3.80 -2.16
C ALA A 14 10.67 3.31 -1.29
N ALA A 15 10.94 2.41 -0.33
CA ALA A 15 9.95 1.93 0.63
C ALA A 15 9.46 3.06 1.55
N GLU A 16 10.37 3.91 2.02
CA GLU A 16 10.02 5.06 2.88
C GLU A 16 9.11 6.05 2.15
N VAL A 17 9.44 6.39 0.89
CA VAL A 17 8.63 7.27 0.05
C VAL A 17 7.25 6.67 -0.19
N PHE A 18 7.17 5.36 -0.46
CA PHE A 18 5.89 4.67 -0.65
C PHE A 18 5.02 4.73 0.62
N VAL A 19 5.58 4.40 1.79
CA VAL A 19 4.86 4.48 3.07
C VAL A 19 4.38 5.91 3.35
N ALA A 20 5.22 6.91 3.10
CA ALA A 20 4.86 8.31 3.28
C ALA A 20 3.70 8.75 2.38
N GLN A 21 3.68 8.31 1.12
CA GLN A 21 2.58 8.58 0.18
C GLN A 21 1.26 7.95 0.62
N VAL A 22 1.30 6.69 1.07
CA VAL A 22 0.10 6.01 1.58
C VAL A 22 -0.42 6.69 2.85
N ALA A 23 0.47 6.97 3.81
CA ALA A 23 0.09 7.65 5.05
C ALA A 23 -0.54 9.02 4.77
N LEU A 24 0.07 9.81 3.89
CA LEU A 24 -0.47 11.10 3.49
C LEU A 24 -1.84 10.98 2.81
N HIS A 25 -2.04 9.96 1.96
CA HIS A 25 -3.34 9.72 1.34
C HIS A 25 -4.41 9.35 2.37
N ALA A 26 -4.09 8.48 3.32
CA ALA A 26 -5.02 8.07 4.37
C ALA A 26 -5.42 9.23 5.29
N LEU A 27 -4.47 10.11 5.62
CA LEU A 27 -4.73 11.29 6.46
C LEU A 27 -5.61 12.34 5.79
N ASN A 28 -5.56 12.46 4.45
CA ASN A 28 -6.40 13.40 3.72
C ASN A 28 -7.82 12.89 3.45
N TYR A 29 -8.05 11.58 3.60
CA TYR A 29 -9.35 10.95 3.37
C TYR A 29 -9.69 9.95 4.48
N PRO A 30 -9.70 10.37 5.76
CA PRO A 30 -9.89 9.46 6.89
C PRO A 30 -11.22 8.69 6.82
N GLU A 31 -12.26 9.29 6.23
CA GLU A 31 -13.57 8.67 6.01
C GLU A 31 -13.54 7.48 5.04
N ARG A 32 -12.54 7.40 4.16
CA ARG A 32 -12.32 6.27 3.26
C ARG A 32 -11.58 5.11 3.92
N PHE A 33 -10.96 5.36 5.08
CA PHE A 33 -10.16 4.39 5.81
C PHE A 33 -10.62 4.21 7.27
N PRO A 34 -11.90 3.84 7.50
CA PRO A 34 -12.47 3.79 8.85
C PRO A 34 -11.89 2.66 9.72
N THR A 35 -11.20 1.69 9.13
CA THR A 35 -10.62 0.54 9.82
C THR A 35 -9.18 0.28 9.36
N ASP A 36 -8.38 -0.36 10.20
CA ASP A 36 -7.03 -0.76 9.79
C ASP A 36 -7.04 -1.76 8.63
N ALA A 37 -8.07 -2.60 8.55
CA ALA A 37 -8.29 -3.49 7.40
C ALA A 37 -8.42 -2.71 6.07
N SER A 38 -9.15 -1.60 6.06
CA SER A 38 -9.28 -0.75 4.85
C SER A 38 -7.96 -0.07 4.46
N LYS A 39 -7.09 0.26 5.43
CA LYS A 39 -5.75 0.80 5.16
C LYS A 39 -4.85 -0.28 4.54
N VAL A 40 -4.87 -1.50 5.09
CA VAL A 40 -4.10 -2.64 4.57
C VAL A 40 -4.56 -3.01 3.16
N ALA A 41 -5.86 -3.12 2.94
CA ALA A 41 -6.43 -3.41 1.61
C ALA A 41 -6.07 -2.34 0.57
N PHE A 42 -5.91 -1.09 0.99
CA PHE A 42 -5.44 -0.04 0.11
C PHE A 42 -3.96 -0.17 -0.24
N VAL A 43 -3.09 -0.46 0.74
CA VAL A 43 -1.66 -0.71 0.49
C VAL A 43 -1.46 -1.85 -0.51
N THR A 44 -2.24 -2.93 -0.39
CA THR A 44 -2.10 -4.11 -1.28
C THR A 44 -2.46 -3.80 -2.73
N LEU A 45 -3.34 -2.82 -3.00
CA LEU A 45 -3.65 -2.39 -4.38
C LEU A 45 -2.46 -1.76 -5.11
N PHE A 46 -1.45 -1.29 -4.38
CA PHE A 46 -0.25 -0.68 -4.95
C PHE A 46 0.97 -1.60 -4.88
N MET A 47 0.88 -2.78 -4.28
CA MET A 47 1.94 -3.78 -4.33
C MET A 47 1.91 -4.47 -5.69
N ARG A 48 2.95 -4.29 -6.51
CA ARG A 48 3.07 -4.96 -7.81
C ARG A 48 3.59 -6.38 -7.61
N ASP A 49 2.93 -7.37 -8.22
CA ASP A 49 3.32 -8.79 -8.41
C ASP A 49 3.74 -9.62 -7.17
N TYR A 50 3.93 -9.02 -6.00
CA TYR A 50 4.27 -9.74 -4.76
C TYR A 50 3.03 -10.33 -4.08
N ALA A 51 1.88 -9.64 -4.11
CA ALA A 51 0.64 -10.18 -3.54
C ALA A 51 0.11 -11.40 -4.31
N ALA A 52 0.37 -11.48 -5.62
CA ALA A 52 -0.01 -12.63 -6.44
C ALA A 52 0.76 -13.89 -6.04
N THR A 53 2.04 -13.79 -5.68
CA THR A 53 2.84 -14.97 -5.30
C THR A 53 2.62 -15.42 -3.85
N TRP A 54 2.20 -14.53 -2.94
CA TRP A 54 1.91 -14.91 -1.54
C TRP A 54 0.51 -15.47 -1.32
N CYS A 55 -0.50 -15.05 -2.10
CA CYS A 55 -1.85 -15.60 -1.98
C CYS A 55 -2.02 -16.95 -2.69
N GLU A 56 -1.14 -17.30 -3.62
CA GLU A 56 -1.20 -18.57 -4.37
C GLU A 56 -0.43 -19.72 -3.68
N ASP A 57 0.48 -19.41 -2.74
CA ASP A 57 1.36 -20.39 -2.08
C ASP A 57 0.89 -20.74 -0.65
N VAL A 58 -0.44 -20.89 -0.48
CA VAL A 58 -1.03 -21.55 0.68
C VAL A 58 -1.40 -22.98 0.25
N PRO A 59 -0.69 -24.03 0.71
CA PRO A 59 -1.14 -25.40 0.50
C PRO A 59 -2.48 -25.70 1.20
#